data_AF-A0A2V5NFI4-F1
#
_entry.id   AF-A0A2V5NFI4-F1
#
_cell.length_a   1.000
_cell.length_b   1.000
_cell.length_c   1.000
_cell.angle_alpha   90.00
_cell.angle_beta   90.00
_cell.angle_gamma   90.00
#
_symmetry.space_group_name_H-M   'P 1'
#
loop_
_entity.id
_entity.type
_entity.pdbx_description
1 polymer ?
#
loop_
_entity_poly.entity_id
_entity_poly.type
_entity_poly.pdbx_seq_one_letter_code
_entity_poly.pdbx_strand_id
1 'polypeptide(L)'
;MVKTMAVLFGVVFLVVGILGFVPAVTKDQMLLGIFHVNTAHNAVHLLSGVVALLCGMSGAGASRWYFRIFGLVYGAVAVMGFMAGGDTMLLGLISNNMADTWLHVGIAAVSLLLGFMPASTETA
;
A
#
# COMPACT_ATOMS: atom_id res chain seq x y z
N MET A 1 -13.13 -11.93 -7.74
CA MET A 1 -12.85 -11.06 -6.58
C MET A 1 -11.39 -10.59 -6.50
N VAL A 2 -10.39 -11.47 -6.32
CA VAL A 2 -8.99 -11.04 -6.07
C VAL A 2 -8.38 -10.14 -7.17
N LYS A 3 -8.68 -10.41 -8.45
CA LYS A 3 -8.24 -9.55 -9.57
C LYS A 3 -8.78 -8.12 -9.45
N THR A 4 -10.09 -8.02 -9.21
CA THR A 4 -10.78 -6.73 -9.03
C THR A 4 -10.20 -5.96 -7.86
N MET A 5 -9.89 -6.65 -6.75
CA MET A 5 -9.24 -6.02 -5.61
C MET A 5 -7.82 -5.54 -5.94
N ALA A 6 -7.04 -6.31 -6.71
CA ALA A 6 -5.70 -5.87 -7.13
C ALA A 6 -5.77 -4.62 -8.02
N VAL A 7 -6.75 -4.55 -8.93
CA VAL A 7 -7.00 -3.35 -9.74
C VAL A 7 -7.41 -2.17 -8.85
N LEU A 8 -8.33 -2.38 -7.91
CA LEU A 8 -8.78 -1.33 -6.98
C LEU A 8 -7.62 -0.79 -6.15
N PHE A 9 -6.81 -1.67 -5.55
CA PHE A 9 -5.60 -1.28 -4.84
C PHE A 9 -4.67 -0.48 -5.75
N GLY A 10 -4.46 -0.95 -6.98
CA GLY A 10 -3.64 -0.25 -7.98
C GLY A 10 -4.09 1.18 -8.22
N VAL A 11 -5.39 1.37 -8.48
CA VAL A 11 -5.97 2.71 -8.68
C VAL A 11 -5.80 3.59 -7.43
N VAL A 12 -6.12 3.08 -6.24
CA VAL A 12 -6.01 3.84 -4.99
C VAL A 12 -4.58 4.28 -4.73
N PHE A 13 -3.61 3.37 -4.87
CA PHE A 13 -2.19 3.67 -4.67
C PHE A 13 -1.65 4.69 -5.68
N LEU A 14 -2.08 4.60 -6.94
CA LEU A 14 -1.73 5.61 -7.95
C LEU A 14 -2.31 6.96 -7.59
N VAL A 15 -3.60 7.03 -7.22
CA VAL A 15 -4.24 8.28 -6.83
C VAL A 15 -3.53 8.90 -5.64
N VAL A 16 -3.32 8.14 -4.56
CA VAL A 16 -2.63 8.63 -3.35
C VAL A 16 -1.20 9.07 -3.68
N GLY A 17 -0.45 8.28 -4.45
CA GLY A 17 0.91 8.62 -4.88
C GLY A 17 0.96 9.91 -5.71
N ILE A 18 0.00 10.13 -6.60
CA ILE A 18 -0.14 11.38 -7.36
C ILE A 18 -0.49 12.55 -6.44
N LEU A 19 -1.49 12.38 -5.57
CA LEU A 19 -1.95 13.43 -4.65
C LEU A 19 -0.85 13.87 -3.66
N GLY A 20 0.07 12.97 -3.32
CA GLY A 20 1.26 13.31 -2.53
C GLY A 20 2.16 14.37 -3.17
N PHE A 21 2.06 14.59 -4.49
CA PHE A 21 2.77 15.67 -5.20
C PHE A 21 1.90 16.92 -5.45
N VAL A 22 0.62 16.90 -5.06
CA VAL A 22 -0.32 17.99 -5.32
C VAL A 22 -0.38 18.94 -4.11
N PRO A 23 0.13 20.19 -4.19
CA PRO A 23 0.22 21.10 -3.05
C PRO A 23 -1.13 21.49 -2.42
N ALA A 24 -2.22 21.39 -3.20
CA ALA A 24 -3.55 21.72 -2.71
C ALA A 24 -4.02 20.77 -1.59
N VAL A 25 -3.60 19.51 -1.64
CA VAL A 25 -3.98 18.45 -0.68
C VAL A 25 -2.81 17.94 0.14
N THR A 26 -1.57 18.26 -0.24
CA THR A 26 -0.34 17.92 0.50
C THR A 26 0.39 19.19 0.88
N LYS A 27 0.36 19.55 2.17
CA LYS A 27 0.98 20.76 2.71
C LYS A 27 1.96 20.37 3.80
N ASP A 28 3.13 20.98 3.82
CA ASP A 28 4.17 20.70 4.83
C ASP A 28 4.49 19.20 4.97
N GLN A 29 4.60 18.50 3.81
CA GLN A 29 4.82 17.05 3.74
C GLN A 29 3.69 16.19 4.35
N MET A 30 2.53 16.79 4.65
CA MET A 30 1.36 16.10 5.18
C MET A 30 0.26 15.99 4.12
N LEU A 31 0.03 14.77 3.63
CA LEU A 31 -1.08 14.46 2.75
C LEU A 31 -2.39 14.47 3.55
N LEU A 32 -3.35 15.28 3.10
CA LEU A 32 -4.64 15.53 3.76
C LEU A 32 -4.51 16.05 5.21
N GLY A 33 -3.32 16.52 5.61
CA GLY A 33 -3.02 16.89 6.99
C GLY A 33 -2.90 15.70 7.96
N ILE A 34 -2.83 14.46 7.45
CA ILE A 34 -2.86 13.23 8.27
C ILE A 34 -1.63 12.36 8.06
N PHE A 35 -1.23 12.13 6.80
CA PHE A 35 -0.19 11.15 6.44
C PHE A 35 1.10 11.85 6.07
N HIS A 36 2.22 11.45 6.67
CA HIS A 36 3.51 12.08 6.41
C HIS A 36 4.13 11.43 5.18
N VAL A 37 4.21 12.20 4.10
CA VAL A 37 4.70 11.75 2.80
C VAL A 37 5.93 12.54 2.39
N ASN A 38 6.71 11.96 1.50
CA ASN A 38 7.77 12.67 0.78
C ASN A 38 7.89 12.08 -0.63
N THR A 39 8.84 12.59 -1.42
CA THR A 39 9.06 12.11 -2.79
C THR A 39 9.27 10.59 -2.87
N ALA A 40 10.05 10.01 -1.96
CA ALA A 40 10.33 8.58 -1.97
C ALA A 40 9.08 7.76 -1.59
N HIS A 41 8.34 8.19 -0.57
CA HIS A 41 7.08 7.56 -0.14
C HIS A 41 6.06 7.56 -1.30
N ASN A 42 5.88 8.70 -1.97
CA ASN A 42 4.96 8.81 -3.10
C ASN A 42 5.40 7.95 -4.29
N ALA A 43 6.70 7.88 -4.58
CA ALA A 43 7.23 7.01 -5.63
C ALA A 43 6.99 5.52 -5.33
N VAL A 44 7.13 5.09 -4.08
CA VAL A 44 6.79 3.73 -3.64
C VAL A 44 5.30 3.46 -3.84
N HIS A 45 4.42 4.41 -3.53
CA HIS A 45 2.98 4.28 -3.80
C HIS A 45 2.67 4.15 -5.29
N LEU A 46 3.29 4.98 -6.14
CA LEU A 46 3.12 4.89 -7.59
C LEU A 46 3.56 3.54 -8.13
N LEU A 47 4.77 3.08 -7.75
CA LEU A 47 5.30 1.78 -8.18
C LEU A 47 4.40 0.64 -7.71
N SER A 48 3.98 0.66 -6.45
CA SER A 48 3.05 -0.31 -5.87
C SER A 48 1.75 -0.37 -6.67
N GLY A 49 1.20 0.80 -7.01
CA GLY A 49 -0.02 0.94 -7.79
C GLY A 49 0.10 0.35 -9.20
N VAL A 50 1.19 0.67 -9.92
CA VAL A 50 1.46 0.09 -11.25
C VAL A 50 1.57 -1.43 -11.18
N VAL A 51 2.35 -1.97 -10.23
CA VAL A 51 2.52 -3.41 -10.08
C VAL A 51 1.19 -4.10 -9.77
N ALA A 52 0.37 -3.52 -8.89
CA ALA A 52 -0.96 -4.05 -8.56
C ALA A 52 -1.88 -4.12 -9.78
N LEU A 53 -1.90 -3.05 -10.60
CA LEU A 53 -2.68 -3.02 -11.85
C LEU A 53 -2.22 -4.10 -12.82
N LEU A 54 -0.91 -4.22 -13.06
CA LEU A 54 -0.35 -5.24 -13.93
C LEU A 54 -0.73 -6.64 -13.45
N CYS A 55 -0.55 -6.95 -12.17
CA CYS A 55 -0.95 -8.24 -11.60
C CYS A 55 -2.47 -8.49 -11.64
N GLY A 56 -3.28 -7.45 -11.48
CA GLY A 56 -4.74 -7.51 -11.61
C GLY A 56 -5.19 -7.87 -13.02
N MET A 57 -4.53 -7.28 -14.03
CA MET A 57 -4.78 -7.55 -15.44
C MET A 57 -4.27 -8.93 -15.87
N SER A 58 -3.11 -9.38 -15.36
CA SER A 58 -2.52 -10.65 -15.74
C SER A 58 -3.32 -11.88 -15.30
N GLY A 59 -4.02 -11.82 -14.16
CA GLY A 59 -4.87 -12.93 -13.73
C GLY A 59 -4.86 -13.20 -12.23
N ALA A 60 -5.74 -14.11 -11.79
CA ALA A 60 -5.98 -14.35 -10.37
C ALA A 60 -4.74 -14.89 -9.62
N GLY A 61 -3.91 -15.70 -10.27
CA GLY A 61 -2.67 -16.21 -9.67
C GLY A 61 -1.67 -15.09 -9.35
N ALA A 62 -1.41 -14.21 -10.32
CA ALA A 62 -0.55 -13.04 -10.15
C ALA A 62 -1.11 -12.09 -9.08
N SER A 63 -2.42 -11.83 -9.08
CA SER A 63 -3.07 -11.00 -8.06
C SER A 63 -2.90 -11.56 -6.64
N ARG A 64 -3.02 -12.89 -6.45
CA ARG A 64 -2.79 -13.51 -5.13
C ARG A 64 -1.35 -13.36 -4.67
N TRP A 65 -0.39 -13.57 -5.57
CA TRP A 65 1.03 -13.41 -5.25
C TRP A 65 1.37 -11.96 -4.90
N TYR A 66 0.82 -10.99 -5.64
CA TYR A 66 0.91 -9.57 -5.29
C TYR A 66 0.46 -9.35 -3.86
N PHE A 67 -0.75 -9.76 -3.50
CA PHE A 67 -1.31 -9.52 -2.17
C PHE A 67 -0.52 -10.20 -1.03
N ARG A 68 0.06 -11.39 -1.26
CA ARG A 68 0.93 -12.04 -0.27
C ARG A 68 2.21 -11.25 -0.03
N ILE A 69 2.93 -10.91 -1.10
CA ILE A 69 4.20 -10.17 -1.01
C ILE A 69 3.94 -8.78 -0.43
N PHE A 70 2.94 -8.09 -0.98
CA PHE A 70 2.55 -6.75 -0.56
C PHE A 70 2.14 -6.71 0.90
N GLY A 71 1.34 -7.67 1.35
CA GLY A 71 0.94 -7.80 2.75
C GLY A 71 2.12 -8.02 3.70
N LEU A 72 3.10 -8.84 3.32
CA LEU A 72 4.32 -9.05 4.10
C LEU A 72 5.18 -7.79 4.15
N VAL A 73 5.37 -7.10 3.02
CA VAL A 73 6.13 -5.85 2.93
C VAL A 73 5.50 -4.77 3.82
N TYR A 74 4.18 -4.57 3.71
CA TYR A 74 3.48 -3.56 4.52
C TYR A 74 3.45 -3.93 6.00
N GLY A 75 3.38 -5.22 6.33
CA GLY A 75 3.54 -5.70 7.71
C GLY A 75 4.92 -5.36 8.28
N ALA A 76 5.99 -5.56 7.49
CA ALA A 76 7.35 -5.19 7.89
C ALA A 76 7.50 -3.67 8.04
N VAL A 77 6.94 -2.88 7.11
CA VAL A 77 6.93 -1.41 7.20
C VAL A 77 6.20 -0.94 8.45
N ALA A 78 5.05 -1.52 8.78
CA ALA A 78 4.32 -1.19 10.00
C ALA A 78 5.13 -1.52 11.27
N VAL A 79 5.77 -2.69 11.33
CA VAL A 79 6.65 -3.05 12.46
C VAL A 79 7.80 -2.05 12.60
N MET A 80 8.47 -1.68 11.50
CA MET A 80 9.51 -0.65 11.52
C MET A 80 8.96 0.71 11.99
N GLY A 81 7.76 1.08 11.55
CA GLY A 81 7.06 2.30 11.99
C GLY A 81 6.84 2.36 13.50
N PHE A 82 6.38 1.26 14.10
CA PHE A 82 6.23 1.17 15.55
C PHE A 82 7.56 1.19 16.29
N MET A 83 8.58 0.48 15.78
CA MET A 83 9.92 0.48 16.37
C MET A 83 10.59 1.85 16.35
N ALA A 84 10.32 2.65 15.31
CA ALA A 84 10.92 3.96 15.13
C ALA A 84 10.17 5.08 15.89
N GLY A 85 9.01 4.80 16.51
CA GLY A 85 8.32 5.71 17.41
C GLY A 85 7.43 6.79 16.76
N GLY A 86 7.24 6.76 15.44
CA GLY A 86 6.48 7.78 14.70
C GLY A 86 7.30 9.04 14.36
N ASP A 87 6.76 9.87 13.47
CA ASP A 87 7.38 11.07 12.87
C ASP A 87 8.89 10.96 12.60
N THR A 88 9.22 10.05 11.69
CA THR A 88 10.61 9.74 11.36
C THR A 88 10.74 9.26 9.91
N MET A 89 11.98 9.09 9.46
CA MET A 89 12.27 8.51 8.15
C MET A 89 12.60 7.02 8.31
N LEU A 90 11.74 6.15 7.78
CA LEU A 90 12.03 4.74 7.67
C LEU A 90 13.18 4.54 6.66
N LEU A 91 14.18 3.78 7.09
CA LEU A 91 15.40 3.51 6.33
C LEU A 91 16.14 4.79 5.87
N GLY A 92 15.89 5.92 6.53
CA GLY A 92 16.44 7.23 6.14
C GLY A 92 15.89 7.80 4.83
N LEU A 93 14.82 7.21 4.26
CA LEU A 93 14.31 7.58 2.94
C LEU A 93 12.81 7.90 2.93
N ILE A 94 11.99 7.13 3.63
CA ILE A 94 10.52 7.19 3.53
C ILE A 94 9.98 7.86 4.79
N SER A 95 9.40 9.06 4.65
CA SER A 95 8.70 9.70 5.77
C SER A 95 7.55 8.83 6.28
N ASN A 96 7.41 8.75 7.59
CA ASN A 96 6.39 7.94 8.24
C ASN A 96 6.00 8.56 9.59
N ASN A 97 4.71 8.76 9.79
CA ASN A 97 4.14 9.09 11.09
C ASN A 97 3.31 7.92 11.66
N MET A 98 2.66 8.14 12.81
CA MET A 98 1.85 7.08 13.44
C MET A 98 0.59 6.74 12.63
N ALA A 99 0.01 7.70 11.92
CA ALA A 99 -1.13 7.46 11.05
C ALA A 99 -0.74 6.57 9.85
N ASP A 100 0.42 6.82 9.25
CA ASP A 100 1.01 5.95 8.22
C ASP A 100 1.22 4.54 8.76
N THR A 101 1.84 4.39 9.93
CA THR A 101 2.07 3.08 10.56
C THR A 101 0.78 2.28 10.71
N TRP A 102 -0.29 2.88 11.22
CA TRP A 102 -1.59 2.21 11.37
C TRP A 102 -2.26 1.91 10.03
N LEU A 103 -2.16 2.81 9.05
CA LEU A 103 -2.64 2.55 7.70
C LEU A 103 -1.92 1.33 7.10
N HIS A 104 -0.61 1.22 7.30
CA HIS A 104 0.19 0.08 6.86
C HIS A 104 -0.25 -1.24 7.51
N VAL A 105 -0.63 -1.23 8.80
CA VAL A 105 -1.23 -2.42 9.45
C VAL A 105 -2.52 -2.84 8.74
N GLY A 106 -3.42 -1.90 8.48
CA GLY A 106 -4.68 -2.18 7.79
C GLY A 106 -4.46 -2.76 6.39
N ILE A 107 -3.54 -2.16 5.63
CA ILE A 107 -3.16 -2.63 4.29
C ILE A 107 -2.55 -4.02 4.36
N ALA A 108 -1.65 -4.28 5.31
CA ALA A 108 -1.04 -5.59 5.52
C ALA A 108 -2.10 -6.66 5.82
N ALA A 109 -3.00 -6.38 6.75
CA ALA A 109 -4.08 -7.30 7.13
C ALA A 109 -4.99 -7.63 5.94
N VAL A 110 -5.52 -6.61 5.25
CA VAL A 110 -6.40 -6.82 4.09
C VAL A 110 -5.67 -7.56 2.96
N SER A 111 -4.42 -7.20 2.69
CA SER A 111 -3.63 -7.85 1.64
C SER A 111 -3.37 -9.32 1.94
N LEU A 112 -2.93 -9.65 3.17
CA LEU A 112 -2.70 -11.04 3.56
C LEU A 112 -4.01 -11.85 3.53
N LEU A 113 -5.12 -11.28 3.99
CA LEU A 113 -6.44 -11.92 3.88
C LEU A 113 -6.78 -12.23 2.42
N LEU A 114 -6.65 -11.28 1.51
CA LEU A 114 -6.93 -11.48 0.07
C LEU A 114 -5.94 -12.47 -0.59
N GLY A 115 -4.68 -12.48 -0.16
CA GLY A 115 -3.63 -13.33 -0.70
C GLY A 115 -3.75 -14.81 -0.30
N PHE A 116 -4.28 -15.08 0.90
CA PHE A 116 -4.44 -16.43 1.44
C PHE A 116 -5.89 -16.94 1.45
N MET A 117 -6.86 -16.11 1.05
CA MET A 117 -8.25 -16.56 0.92
C MET A 117 -8.35 -17.70 -0.11
N PRO A 118 -9.02 -18.82 0.24
CA PRO A 118 -9.27 -19.92 -0.69
C PRO A 118 -9.98 -19.44 -1.96
N ALA A 119 -9.69 -20.08 -3.10
CA ALA A 119 -10.56 -19.91 -4.26
C ALA A 119 -11.92 -20.53 -3.94
N SER A 120 -13.01 -19.80 -4.16
CA SER A 120 -14.34 -20.39 -4.17
C SER A 120 -14.33 -21.52 -5.20
N THR A 121 -14.47 -22.77 -4.74
CA THR A 121 -14.83 -23.87 -5.63
C THR A 121 -16.23 -23.58 -6.13
N GLU A 122 -16.37 -23.17 -7.38
CA GLU A 122 -17.63 -23.40 -8.08
C GLU A 122 -17.85 -24.91 -8.05
N THR A 123 -18.89 -25.33 -7.33
CA THR A 123 -19.45 -26.67 -7.46
C THR A 123 -19.83 -26.87 -8.93
N ALA A 124 -19.38 -28.01 -9.46
CA ALA A 124 -19.46 -28.47 -10.84
C ALA A 124 -20.83 -28.31 -11.52
#